data_AF-A0A932YSH7-F1
#
_entry.id   AF-A0A932YSH7-F1
#
_cell.length_a   1.000
_cell.length_b   1.000
_cell.length_c   1.000
_cell.angle_alpha   90.00
_cell.angle_beta   90.00
_cell.angle_gamma   90.00
#
_symmetry.space_group_name_H-M   'P 1'
#
loop_
_entity.id
_entity.type
_entity.pdbx_description
1 polymer ?
#
loop_
_entity_poly.entity_id
_entity_poly.type
_entity_poly.pdbx_seq_one_letter_code
_entity_poly.pdbx_strand_id
1 'polypeptide(L)'
;MSLIDLDAFSLDAHKKKSLLHYYGDNVRTVFLIGSATVLLSLPIFARVIADSIIYPVTAIAVFVIAAGLANPAQRWTMVLNTIVAAGAVAFFEYQALLVSGLPATTDWQQSFLFFENHALALLFLVALYYSIKTTRGRLLKKNVTDQE
;
A
#
# COMPACT_ATOMS: atom_id res chain seq x y z
N MET A 1 -45.88 -8.66 12.31
CA MET A 1 -44.55 -8.75 11.67
C MET A 1 -44.68 -9.83 10.60
N SER A 2 -44.78 -9.42 9.33
CA SER A 2 -45.19 -10.26 8.20
C SER A 2 -44.03 -11.14 7.72
N LEU A 3 -44.32 -12.36 7.25
CA LEU A 3 -43.33 -13.28 6.67
C LEU A 3 -42.57 -12.65 5.48
N ILE A 4 -43.18 -11.67 4.81
CA ILE A 4 -42.61 -10.93 3.68
C ILE A 4 -41.44 -10.02 4.12
N ASP A 5 -41.50 -9.45 5.33
CA ASP A 5 -40.43 -8.59 5.85
C ASP A 5 -39.18 -9.41 6.25
N LEU A 6 -39.37 -10.68 6.63
CA LEU A 6 -38.28 -11.58 7.00
C LEU A 6 -37.48 -12.02 5.78
N ASP A 7 -38.16 -12.26 4.66
CA ASP A 7 -37.52 -12.64 3.39
C ASP A 7 -36.78 -11.45 2.76
N ALA A 8 -37.36 -10.25 2.78
CA ALA A 8 -36.68 -9.04 2.32
C ALA A 8 -35.41 -8.74 3.15
N PHE A 9 -35.49 -8.88 4.48
CA PHE A 9 -34.35 -8.72 5.38
C PHE A 9 -33.27 -9.81 5.17
N SER A 10 -33.70 -11.04 4.90
CA SER A 10 -32.84 -12.19 4.59
C SER A 10 -32.08 -12.02 3.27
N LEU A 11 -32.73 -11.50 2.23
CA LEU A 11 -32.09 -11.27 0.93
C LEU A 11 -31.06 -10.13 1.00
N ASP A 12 -31.34 -9.08 1.76
CA ASP A 12 -30.37 -8.00 1.99
C ASP A 12 -29.17 -8.47 2.83
N ALA A 13 -29.39 -9.34 3.82
CA ALA A 13 -28.32 -9.92 4.63
C ALA A 13 -27.41 -10.85 3.81
N HIS A 14 -27.97 -11.63 2.87
CA HIS A 14 -27.19 -12.51 2.01
C HIS A 14 -26.42 -11.76 0.92
N LYS A 15 -27.01 -10.69 0.36
CA LYS A 15 -26.34 -9.83 -0.64
C LYS A 15 -25.17 -9.04 -0.03
N LYS A 16 -25.23 -8.72 1.27
CA LYS A 16 -24.13 -8.08 2.00
C LYS A 16 -22.91 -9.00 2.18
N LYS A 17 -23.11 -10.32 2.28
CA LYS A 17 -22.01 -11.29 2.48
C LYS A 17 -21.17 -11.56 1.23
N SER A 18 -21.68 -11.36 0.01
CA SER A 18 -20.96 -11.69 -1.24
C SER A 18 -20.20 -10.52 -1.89
N LEU A 19 -20.19 -9.34 -1.25
CA LEU A 19 -19.55 -8.11 -1.75
C LEU A 19 -18.30 -7.66 -0.94
N LEU A 20 -17.93 -8.37 0.12
CA LEU A 20 -17.14 -7.79 1.21
C LEU A 20 -15.71 -8.34 1.36
N HIS A 21 -15.05 -8.67 0.25
CA HIS A 21 -13.60 -8.96 0.24
C HIS A 21 -12.81 -7.84 -0.45
N TYR A 22 -13.03 -6.59 -0.02
CA TYR A 22 -12.21 -5.45 -0.38
C TYR A 22 -11.12 -5.25 0.67
N TYR A 23 -9.85 -5.48 0.30
CA TYR A 23 -8.70 -5.25 1.17
C TYR A 23 -8.03 -3.89 0.94
N GLY A 24 -8.66 -2.99 0.16
CA GLY A 24 -8.07 -1.69 -0.13
C GLY A 24 -7.92 -0.77 1.08
N ASP A 25 -8.72 -0.99 2.14
CA ASP A 25 -8.55 -0.27 3.42
C ASP A 25 -7.21 -0.61 4.10
N ASN A 26 -6.76 -1.87 3.97
CA ASN A 26 -5.44 -2.28 4.46
C ASN A 26 -4.33 -1.59 3.67
N VAL A 27 -4.45 -1.53 2.34
CA VAL A 27 -3.47 -0.85 1.47
C VAL A 27 -3.38 0.63 1.80
N ARG A 28 -4.51 1.30 2.01
CA ARG A 28 -4.57 2.71 2.44
C ARG A 28 -3.85 2.92 3.75
N THR A 29 -4.13 2.07 4.74
CA THR A 29 -3.49 2.14 6.06
C THR A 29 -1.98 1.97 5.95
N VAL A 30 -1.53 0.99 5.16
CA VAL A 30 -0.10 0.77 4.93
C VAL A 30 0.58 1.96 4.26
N PHE A 31 -0.03 2.56 3.23
CA PHE A 31 0.54 3.74 2.57
C PHE A 31 0.66 4.94 3.51
N LEU A 32 -0.33 5.15 4.39
CA LEU A 32 -0.27 6.21 5.40
C LEU A 32 0.83 5.95 6.44
N ILE A 33 0.93 4.71 6.95
CA ILE A 33 1.98 4.33 7.90
C ILE A 33 3.36 4.51 7.26
N GLY A 34 3.56 4.00 6.04
CA GLY A 34 4.83 4.17 5.32
C GLY A 34 5.19 5.64 5.09
N SER A 35 4.21 6.47 4.71
CA SER A 35 4.42 7.92 4.56
C SER A 35 4.83 8.59 5.87
N ALA A 36 4.17 8.23 6.97
CA ALA A 36 4.48 8.76 8.29
C ALA A 36 5.88 8.32 8.75
N THR A 37 6.26 7.05 8.52
CA THR A 37 7.61 6.55 8.83
C THR A 37 8.67 7.36 8.10
N VAL A 38 8.56 7.54 6.78
CA VAL A 38 9.52 8.32 5.98
C VAL A 38 9.56 9.79 6.45
N LEU A 39 8.41 10.37 6.80
CA LEU A 39 8.34 11.76 7.27
C LEU A 39 9.05 11.94 8.63
N LEU A 40 8.88 10.97 9.54
CA LEU A 40 9.50 11.01 10.86
C LEU A 40 10.99 10.71 10.83
N SER A 41 11.46 9.94 9.84
CA SER A 41 12.87 9.59 9.68
C SER A 41 13.70 10.68 9.01
N LEU A 42 13.09 11.53 8.18
CA LEU A 42 13.74 12.68 7.53
C LEU A 42 14.70 13.50 8.44
N PRO A 43 14.26 14.01 9.61
CA PRO A 43 15.15 14.81 10.47
C PRO A 43 16.30 13.98 11.07
N ILE A 44 16.12 12.66 11.22
CA ILE A 44 17.13 11.75 11.79
C ILE A 44 18.25 11.49 10.77
N PHE A 45 17.90 11.33 9.50
CA PHE A 45 18.83 11.01 8.41
C PHE A 45 19.22 12.21 7.55
N ALA A 46 18.87 13.43 7.94
CA ALA A 46 19.12 14.64 7.16
C ALA A 46 20.59 14.81 6.72
N ARG A 47 21.56 14.27 7.49
CA ARG A 47 22.98 14.30 7.15
C ARG A 47 23.39 13.27 6.10
N VAL A 48 22.72 12.13 6.07
CA VAL A 48 22.99 11.02 5.14
C VAL A 48 22.27 11.25 3.80
N ILE A 49 21.10 11.87 3.82
CA ILE A 49 20.24 12.14 2.65
C ILE A 49 20.40 13.59 2.16
N ALA A 50 21.38 14.34 2.68
CA ALA A 50 21.55 15.78 2.44
C ALA A 50 21.59 16.14 0.94
N ASP A 51 22.16 15.26 0.11
CA ASP A 51 22.32 15.49 -1.32
C ASP A 51 21.02 15.36 -2.11
N SER A 52 19.96 14.74 -1.58
CA SER A 52 18.71 14.55 -2.32
C SER A 52 17.46 14.38 -1.44
N ILE A 53 17.07 15.46 -0.76
CA ILE A 53 15.79 15.54 -0.03
C ILE A 53 14.55 15.38 -0.94
N ILE A 54 14.71 15.55 -2.26
CA ILE A 54 13.63 15.45 -3.24
C ILE A 54 13.01 14.05 -3.25
N TYR A 55 13.81 12.98 -3.12
CA TYR A 55 13.31 11.61 -3.18
C TYR A 55 12.33 11.26 -2.05
N PRO A 56 12.68 11.41 -0.75
CA PRO A 56 11.76 11.09 0.34
C PRO A 56 10.50 11.98 0.32
N VAL A 57 10.62 13.27 -0.01
CA VAL A 57 9.46 14.17 -0.10
C VAL A 57 8.51 13.75 -1.22
N THR A 58 9.05 13.39 -2.38
CA THR A 58 8.25 12.91 -3.51
C THR A 58 7.58 11.58 -3.18
N ALA A 59 8.28 10.66 -2.52
CA ALA A 59 7.73 9.39 -2.08
C ALA A 59 6.53 9.59 -1.14
N ILE A 60 6.67 10.45 -0.12
CA ILE A 60 5.57 10.81 0.80
C ILE A 60 4.36 11.33 0.01
N ALA A 61 4.57 12.28 -0.90
CA ALA A 61 3.49 12.85 -1.70
C ALA A 61 2.76 11.79 -2.53
N VAL A 62 3.51 10.92 -3.22
CA VAL A 62 2.96 9.82 -4.03
C VAL A 62 2.13 8.87 -3.17
N PHE A 63 2.62 8.48 -2.00
CA PHE A 63 1.92 7.54 -1.12
C PHE A 63 0.67 8.13 -0.49
N VAL A 64 0.72 9.39 -0.04
CA VAL A 64 -0.47 10.07 0.53
C VAL A 64 -1.54 10.28 -0.54
N ILE A 65 -1.15 10.68 -1.75
CA ILE A 65 -2.08 10.81 -2.88
C ILE A 65 -2.70 9.45 -3.22
N ALA A 66 -1.88 8.40 -3.34
CA ALA A 66 -2.39 7.05 -3.61
C ALA A 66 -3.32 6.54 -2.50
N ALA A 67 -3.00 6.84 -1.23
CA ALA A 67 -3.85 6.51 -0.08
C ALA A 67 -5.19 7.28 -0.11
N GLY A 68 -5.18 8.55 -0.51
CA GLY A 68 -6.39 9.37 -0.65
C GLY A 68 -7.26 8.95 -1.84
N LEU A 69 -6.63 8.52 -2.94
CA LEU A 69 -7.32 8.02 -4.13
C LEU A 69 -7.80 6.57 -4.00
N ALA A 70 -7.43 5.86 -2.93
CA ALA A 70 -7.83 4.48 -2.68
C ALA A 70 -9.35 4.36 -2.45
N ASN A 71 -10.11 4.25 -3.54
CA ASN A 71 -11.57 4.14 -3.54
C ASN A 71 -12.02 2.75 -4.01
N PRO A 72 -12.85 2.02 -3.21
CA PRO A 72 -13.43 0.75 -3.64
C PRO A 72 -14.35 0.86 -4.85
N ALA A 73 -14.88 2.02 -5.20
CA ALA A 73 -15.81 2.12 -6.32
C ALA A 73 -15.13 2.07 -7.71
N GLN A 74 -13.85 2.47 -7.80
CA GLN A 74 -13.17 2.67 -9.08
C GLN A 74 -12.15 1.55 -9.37
N ARG A 75 -12.12 1.07 -10.62
CA ARG A 75 -11.19 0.00 -11.03
C ARG A 75 -9.75 0.47 -11.23
N TRP A 76 -9.61 1.68 -11.77
CA TRP A 76 -8.32 2.28 -12.07
C TRP A 76 -7.48 2.56 -10.82
N THR A 77 -8.11 2.92 -9.70
CA THR A 77 -7.44 3.20 -8.42
C THR A 77 -6.78 1.94 -7.84
N MET A 78 -7.36 0.75 -8.04
CA MET A 78 -6.78 -0.53 -7.61
C MET A 78 -5.52 -0.88 -8.40
N VAL A 79 -5.53 -0.64 -9.71
CA VAL A 79 -4.37 -0.86 -10.58
C VAL A 79 -3.26 0.14 -10.21
N LEU A 80 -3.62 1.42 -10.02
CA LEU A 80 -2.69 2.45 -9.58
C LEU A 80 -2.04 2.09 -8.24
N ASN A 81 -2.81 1.68 -7.24
CA ASN A 81 -2.27 1.26 -5.94
C ASN A 81 -1.33 0.06 -6.06
N THR A 82 -1.62 -0.86 -6.99
CA THR A 82 -0.75 -2.02 -7.25
C THR A 82 0.58 -1.57 -7.87
N ILE A 83 0.55 -0.66 -8.84
CA ILE A 83 1.75 -0.08 -9.46
C ILE A 83 2.57 0.71 -8.43
N VAL A 84 1.91 1.55 -7.63
CA VAL A 84 2.57 2.35 -6.59
C VAL A 84 3.19 1.45 -5.52
N ALA A 85 2.50 0.40 -5.06
CA ALA A 85 3.05 -0.53 -4.10
C ALA A 85 4.26 -1.30 -4.67
N ALA A 86 4.19 -1.76 -5.92
CA ALA A 86 5.31 -2.43 -6.59
C ALA A 86 6.52 -1.49 -6.75
N GLY A 87 6.27 -0.25 -7.18
CA GLY A 87 7.30 0.79 -7.28
C GLY A 87 7.93 1.11 -5.92
N ALA A 88 7.13 1.16 -4.86
CA ALA A 88 7.61 1.40 -3.50
C ALA A 88 8.53 0.28 -3.01
N VAL A 89 8.16 -1.00 -3.22
CA VAL A 89 9.01 -2.15 -2.88
C VAL A 89 10.36 -2.03 -3.59
N ALA A 90 10.35 -1.82 -4.91
CA ALA A 90 11.57 -1.69 -5.69
C ALA A 90 12.43 -0.50 -5.25
N PHE A 91 11.79 0.66 -5.01
CA PHE A 91 12.45 1.87 -4.57
C PHE A 91 13.13 1.69 -3.21
N PHE A 92 12.40 1.21 -2.20
CA PHE A 92 12.97 1.07 -0.85
C PHE A 92 14.03 -0.02 -0.77
N GLU A 93 13.86 -1.15 -1.47
CA GLU A 93 14.90 -2.18 -1.51
C GLU A 93 16.15 -1.67 -2.24
N TYR A 94 15.99 -0.92 -3.33
CA TYR A 94 17.11 -0.28 -4.03
C TYR A 94 17.86 0.70 -3.12
N GLN A 95 17.15 1.53 -2.36
CA GLN A 95 17.76 2.43 -1.38
C GLN A 95 18.50 1.66 -0.27
N ALA A 96 17.95 0.55 0.21
CA ALA A 96 18.62 -0.29 1.20
C ALA A 96 19.93 -0.85 0.65
N LEU A 97 19.92 -1.36 -0.58
CA LEU A 97 21.12 -1.88 -1.26
C LEU A 97 22.16 -0.78 -1.49
N LEU A 98 21.75 0.42 -1.90
CA LEU A 98 22.66 1.56 -2.06
C LEU A 98 23.37 1.90 -0.74
N VAL A 99 22.63 1.97 0.37
CA VAL A 99 23.21 2.25 1.70
C VAL A 99 24.16 1.13 2.13
N SER A 100 23.84 -0.13 1.81
CA SER A 100 24.71 -1.28 2.12
C SER A 100 26.02 -1.30 1.32
N GLY A 101 26.04 -0.69 0.13
CA GLY A 101 27.20 -0.59 -0.74
C GLY A 101 28.15 0.57 -0.40
N LEU A 102 27.76 1.47 0.51
CA LEU A 102 28.63 2.52 1.03
C LEU A 102 29.78 1.89 1.84
N PRO A 103 30.98 2.51 1.84
CA PRO A 103 32.07 2.07 2.72
C PRO A 103 31.53 1.97 4.15
N ALA A 104 31.82 0.86 4.83
CA ALA A 104 31.38 0.61 6.20
C ALA A 104 32.06 1.60 7.17
N THR A 105 31.69 2.86 7.10
CA THR A 105 31.91 3.83 8.15
C THR A 105 31.01 3.40 9.31
N THR A 106 31.53 3.39 10.52
CA THR A 106 30.82 2.97 11.75
C THR A 106 29.76 4.00 12.15
N ASP A 107 28.95 4.46 11.19
CA ASP A 107 27.89 5.42 11.41
C ASP A 107 26.59 4.66 11.65
N TRP A 108 26.10 4.74 12.89
CA TRP A 108 24.85 4.13 13.31
C TRP A 108 23.66 4.60 12.44
N GLN A 109 23.75 5.79 11.86
CA GLN A 109 22.73 6.34 10.97
C GLN A 109 22.59 5.53 9.68
N GLN A 110 23.69 5.04 9.11
CA GLN A 110 23.66 4.21 7.90
C GLN A 110 23.02 2.85 8.16
N SER A 111 23.42 2.18 9.24
CA SER A 111 22.81 0.90 9.66
C SER A 111 21.32 1.04 9.92
N PHE A 112 20.90 2.10 10.61
CA PHE A 112 19.49 2.33 10.88
C PHE A 112 18.71 2.62 9.59
N LEU A 113 19.24 3.45 8.69
CA LEU A 113 18.61 3.76 7.40
C LEU A 113 18.48 2.51 6.51
N PHE A 114 19.45 1.61 6.55
CA PHE A 114 19.36 0.30 5.88
C PHE A 114 18.15 -0.51 6.41
N PHE A 115 18.06 -0.67 7.74
CA PHE A 115 16.96 -1.42 8.35
C PHE A 115 15.61 -0.77 8.14
N GLU A 116 15.53 0.56 8.17
CA GLU A 116 14.30 1.30 7.90
C GLU A 116 13.83 1.07 6.45
N ASN A 117 14.71 1.24 5.47
CA ASN A 117 14.36 1.04 4.06
C ASN A 117 13.95 -0.42 3.80
N HIS A 118 14.67 -1.39 4.37
CA HIS A 118 14.30 -2.79 4.21
C HIS A 118 12.94 -3.11 4.89
N ALA A 119 12.68 -2.56 6.08
CA ALA A 119 11.39 -2.70 6.76
C ALA A 119 10.25 -2.05 5.96
N LEU A 120 10.48 -0.88 5.36
CA LEU A 120 9.54 -0.23 4.45
C LEU A 120 9.29 -1.09 3.20
N ALA A 121 10.32 -1.67 2.59
CA ALA A 121 10.17 -2.57 1.45
C ALA A 121 9.26 -3.76 1.79
N LEU A 122 9.46 -4.40 2.95
CA LEU A 122 8.59 -5.47 3.44
C LEU A 122 7.16 -4.98 3.71
N LEU A 123 7.00 -3.80 4.30
CA LEU A 123 5.70 -3.20 4.56
C LEU A 123 4.93 -2.94 3.25
N PHE A 124 5.59 -2.38 2.23
CA PHE A 124 4.98 -2.16 0.91
C PHE A 124 4.78 -3.45 0.12
N LEU A 125 5.54 -4.52 0.40
CA LEU A 125 5.30 -5.85 -0.15
C LEU A 125 3.97 -6.42 0.35
N VAL A 126 3.64 -6.19 1.62
CA VAL A 126 2.33 -6.54 2.18
C VAL A 126 1.21 -5.74 1.50
N ALA A 127 1.41 -4.44 1.29
CA ALA A 127 0.46 -3.62 0.52
C ALA A 127 0.27 -4.15 -0.91
N LEU A 128 1.36 -4.51 -1.59
CA LEU A 128 1.34 -5.08 -2.93
C LEU A 128 0.52 -6.38 -2.96
N TYR A 129 0.74 -7.28 -2.01
CA TYR A 129 -0.02 -8.52 -1.89
C TYR A 129 -1.52 -8.28 -1.75
N TYR A 130 -1.95 -7.39 -0.84
CA TYR A 130 -3.37 -7.06 -0.67
C TYR A 130 -3.97 -6.36 -1.90
N SER A 131 -3.19 -5.51 -2.57
CA SER A 131 -3.62 -4.80 -3.77
C SER A 131 -3.82 -5.76 -4.95
N ILE A 132 -2.92 -6.73 -5.14
CA ILE A 132 -3.05 -7.81 -6.14
C ILE A 132 -4.25 -8.71 -5.80
N LYS A 133 -4.41 -9.12 -4.53
CA LYS A 133 -5.54 -9.95 -4.09
C LYS A 133 -6.88 -9.26 -4.38
N THR A 134 -6.97 -7.96 -4.12
CA THR A 134 -8.17 -7.15 -4.39
C THR A 134 -8.45 -7.06 -5.89
N THR A 135 -7.42 -6.82 -6.70
CA THR A 135 -7.53 -6.73 -8.17
C THR A 135 -7.98 -8.07 -8.76
N ARG A 136 -7.35 -9.18 -8.36
CA ARG A 136 -7.70 -10.54 -8.80
C ARG A 136 -9.12 -10.94 -8.40
N GLY A 137 -9.52 -10.66 -7.15
CA GLY A 137 -10.85 -11.00 -6.65
C GLY A 137 -11.99 -10.35 -7.44
N ARG A 138 -11.76 -9.14 -7.98
CA ARG A 138 -12.74 -8.45 -8.83
C ARG A 138 -12.67 -8.81 -10.30
N LEU A 139 -11.49 -9.13 -10.84
CA LEU A 139 -11.36 -9.64 -12.20
C LEU A 139 -12.08 -10.99 -12.37
N LEU A 140 -11.94 -11.89 -11.40
CA LEU A 140 -12.63 -13.18 -11.41
C LEU A 140 -14.15 -13.05 -11.30
N LYS A 141 -14.66 -12.05 -10.55
CA LYS A 141 -16.10 -11.83 -10.41
C LYS A 141 -16.76 -11.33 -11.70
N LYS A 142 -16.04 -10.57 -12.53
CA LYS A 142 -16.55 -10.06 -13.82
C LYS A 142 -16.91 -11.21 -14.77
N ASN A 143 -16.06 -12.23 -14.86
CA ASN A 143 -16.26 -13.34 -15.81
C ASN A 143 -17.44 -14.25 -15.48
N VAL A 144 -17.93 -14.25 -14.23
CA VAL A 144 -19.07 -15.06 -13.82
C VAL A 144 -20.39 -14.37 -14.16
N THR A 145 -20.44 -13.03 -14.09
CA THR A 145 -21.66 -12.25 -14.38
C THR A 145 -21.87 -12.00 -15.88
N ASP A 146 -20.83 -12.12 -16.71
CA ASP A 146 -20.93 -12.05 -18.17
C ASP A 146 -21.39 -13.39 -18.80
N GLN A 147 -21.68 -14.42 -17.99
CA GLN A 147 -22.17 -15.74 -18.43
C GLN A 147 -23.60 -16.09 -17.96
N GLU A 148 -24.30 -15.13 -17.34
CA GLU A 148 -25.75 -15.16 -17.06
C GLU A 148 -26.48 -14.15 -17.94
#